data_AF-A0A0L6CPC6-F1
#
_entry.id   AF-A0A0L6CPC6-F1
#
_cell.length_a   1.000
_cell.length_b   1.000
_cell.length_c   1.000
_cell.angle_alpha   90.00
_cell.angle_beta   90.00
_cell.angle_gamma   90.00
#
_symmetry.space_group_name_H-M   'P 1'
#
loop_
_entity.id
_entity.type
_entity.pdbx_description
1 polymer ?
#
loop_
_entity_poly.entity_id
_entity_poly.type
_entity_poly.pdbx_seq_one_letter_code
_entity_poly.pdbx_strand_id
1 'polypeptide(L)'
;MTDRTRCPTHERQRDQARGTPAERGYGSDHRRTRAQLLPQAIGQPCHFCGEPMNEGQPLALDHTEDRSGYRGMAHLSCNAADGGRRTPR
;
A
#
# COMPACT_ATOMS: atom_id res chain seq x y z
N MET A 1 -22.22 -7.44 21.88
CA MET A 1 -21.20 -8.47 21.58
C MET A 1 -20.09 -7.77 20.82
N THR A 2 -18.87 -7.70 21.35
CA THR A 2 -17.74 -7.15 20.59
C THR A 2 -17.26 -8.21 19.63
N ASP A 3 -17.34 -7.92 18.33
CA ASP A 3 -17.04 -8.80 17.18
C ASP A 3 -15.52 -9.07 17.02
N ARG A 4 -14.83 -9.34 18.12
CA ARG A 4 -13.37 -9.54 18.16
C ARG A 4 -13.07 -10.99 18.53
N THR A 5 -12.43 -11.69 17.60
CA THR A 5 -11.99 -13.10 17.76
C THR A 5 -10.82 -13.27 18.73
N ARG A 6 -10.22 -12.20 19.27
CA ARG A 6 -9.07 -12.25 20.18
C ARG A 6 -9.28 -11.31 21.36
N CYS A 7 -8.75 -11.67 22.54
CA CYS A 7 -8.76 -10.79 23.70
C CYS A 7 -7.75 -9.61 23.49
N PRO A 8 -7.93 -8.48 24.20
CA PRO A 8 -7.10 -7.27 24.02
C PRO A 8 -5.59 -7.52 24.14
N THR A 9 -5.18 -8.44 25.02
CA THR A 9 -3.76 -8.82 25.19
C THR A 9 -3.20 -9.47 23.93
N HIS A 10 -3.90 -10.47 23.37
CA HIS A 10 -3.49 -11.16 22.15
C HIS A 10 -3.60 -10.25 20.91
N GLU A 11 -4.50 -9.27 20.93
CA GLU A 11 -4.56 -8.22 19.90
C GLU A 11 -3.29 -7.36 19.92
N ARG A 12 -2.89 -6.86 21.10
CA ARG A 12 -1.66 -6.07 21.26
C ARG A 12 -0.39 -6.85 20.90
N GLN A 13 -0.30 -8.12 21.31
CA GLN A 13 0.85 -8.96 20.95
C GLN A 13 0.99 -9.15 19.44
N ARG A 14 -0.14 -9.38 18.74
CA ARG A 14 -0.15 -9.48 17.28
C ARG A 14 0.28 -8.18 16.61
N ASP A 15 -0.20 -7.05 17.11
CA ASP A 15 0.14 -5.73 16.55
C ASP A 15 1.61 -5.37 16.79
N GLN A 16 2.16 -5.73 17.96
CA GLN A 16 3.60 -5.64 18.23
C GLN A 16 4.42 -6.53 17.29
N ALA A 17 4.00 -7.79 17.08
CA ALA A 17 4.68 -8.71 16.18
C ALA A 17 4.63 -8.27 14.70
N ARG A 18 3.61 -7.49 14.31
CA ARG A 18 3.46 -6.97 12.95
C ARG A 18 4.43 -5.82 12.64
N GLY A 19 4.94 -5.12 13.66
CA GLY A 19 5.76 -3.93 13.49
C GLY A 19 4.98 -2.68 13.07
N THR A 20 5.61 -1.52 13.24
CA THR A 20 5.05 -0.21 12.91
C THR A 20 4.86 -0.04 11.40
N PRO A 21 3.95 0.83 10.94
CA PRO A 21 3.84 1.16 9.52
C PRO A 21 5.15 1.63 8.90
N ALA A 22 6.00 2.33 9.68
CA ALA A 22 7.32 2.77 9.23
C ALA A 22 8.28 1.60 8.99
N GLU A 23 8.38 0.66 9.94
CA GLU A 23 9.14 -0.58 9.78
C GLU A 23 8.61 -1.44 8.63
N ARG A 24 7.32 -1.31 8.32
CA ARG A 24 6.68 -1.98 7.17
C ARG A 24 6.83 -1.23 5.84
N GLY A 25 7.58 -0.12 5.77
CA GLY A 25 7.82 0.63 4.53
C GLY A 25 6.76 1.69 4.18
N TYR A 26 5.80 1.95 5.07
CA TYR A 26 4.76 2.99 4.94
C TYR A 26 5.05 4.22 5.81
N GLY A 27 6.34 4.51 6.01
CA GLY A 27 6.83 5.62 6.83
C GLY A 27 6.54 7.01 6.26
N SER A 28 7.15 8.03 6.89
CA SER A 28 7.09 9.42 6.43
C SER A 28 7.52 9.58 4.97
N ASP A 29 8.58 8.87 4.58
CA ASP A 29 9.19 8.97 3.26
C ASP A 29 8.26 8.43 2.17
N HIS A 30 7.57 7.32 2.47
CA HIS A 30 6.51 6.79 1.60
C HIS A 30 5.38 7.81 1.41
N ARG A 31 4.90 8.42 2.50
CA ARG A 31 3.83 9.43 2.43
C ARG A 31 4.25 10.64 1.62
N ARG A 32 5.49 11.12 1.83
CA ARG A 32 6.07 12.25 1.08
C ARG A 32 6.20 11.93 -0.40
N THR A 33 6.79 10.78 -0.72
CA THR A 33 6.98 10.34 -2.11
C THR A 33 5.65 10.19 -2.83
N ARG A 34 4.66 9.59 -2.16
CA ARG A 34 3.30 9.49 -2.69
C ARG A 34 2.70 10.87 -2.97
N ALA A 35 2.82 11.82 -2.05
CA ALA A 35 2.30 13.17 -2.25
C ALA A 35 2.97 13.92 -3.42
N GLN A 36 4.27 13.68 -3.65
CA GLN A 36 5.02 14.28 -4.75
C GLN A 36 4.66 13.67 -6.11
N LEU A 37 4.43 12.35 -6.16
CA LEU A 37 4.16 11.64 -7.40
C LEU A 37 2.67 11.65 -7.79
N LEU A 38 1.76 11.81 -6.83
CA LEU A 38 0.32 11.77 -7.09
C LEU A 38 -0.13 12.77 -8.19
N PRO A 39 0.30 14.05 -8.18
CA PRO A 39 -0.08 14.98 -9.24
C PRO A 39 0.51 14.62 -10.61
N GLN A 40 1.71 14.04 -10.62
CA GLN A 40 2.43 13.65 -11.85
C GLN A 40 1.85 12.38 -12.48
N ALA A 41 1.15 11.57 -11.69
CA ALA A 41 0.52 10.34 -12.14
C ALA A 41 -0.80 10.57 -12.89
N ILE A 42 -1.41 11.75 -12.76
CA ILE A 42 -2.68 12.03 -13.42
C ILE A 42 -2.47 12.06 -14.95
N GLY A 43 -3.28 11.29 -15.66
CA GLY A 43 -3.17 11.06 -17.11
C GLY A 43 -2.15 10.00 -17.51
N GLN A 44 -1.31 9.50 -16.59
CA GLN A 44 -0.34 8.44 -16.89
C GLN A 44 -1.01 7.06 -16.83
N PRO A 45 -0.57 6.10 -17.66
CA PRO A 45 -1.10 4.74 -17.62
C PRO A 45 -0.69 4.02 -16.33
N CYS A 46 -1.63 3.33 -15.72
CA CYS A 46 -1.34 2.42 -14.61
C CYS A 46 -0.50 1.24 -15.12
N HIS A 47 0.64 0.99 -14.50
CA HIS A 47 1.54 -0.09 -14.92
C HIS A 47 0.98 -1.53 -14.74
N PHE A 48 -0.15 -1.70 -14.04
CA PHE A 48 -0.83 -2.99 -13.93
C PHE A 48 -1.87 -3.24 -15.02
N CYS A 49 -2.72 -2.26 -15.33
CA CYS A 49 -3.85 -2.42 -16.27
C CYS A 49 -3.70 -1.65 -17.59
N GLY A 50 -2.76 -0.71 -17.67
CA GLY A 50 -2.55 0.17 -18.83
C GLY A 50 -3.52 1.33 -18.93
N GLU A 51 -4.60 1.37 -18.13
CA GLU A 51 -5.59 2.45 -18.19
C GLU A 51 -5.08 3.75 -17.54
N PRO A 52 -5.52 4.92 -18.02
CA PRO A 52 -5.12 6.20 -17.47
C PRO A 52 -5.58 6.36 -16.01
N MET A 53 -4.70 6.89 -15.18
CA MET A 53 -5.01 7.29 -13.82
C MET A 53 -5.63 8.69 -13.82
N ASN A 54 -6.86 8.82 -13.36
CA ASN A 54 -7.59 10.09 -13.36
C ASN A 54 -7.59 10.76 -11.99
N GLU A 55 -7.78 12.08 -11.97
CA GLU A 55 -7.95 12.83 -10.74
C GLU A 55 -9.19 12.34 -9.96
N GLY A 56 -9.08 12.30 -8.63
CA GLY A 56 -10.13 11.78 -7.76
C GLY A 56 -10.20 10.26 -7.66
N GLN A 57 -9.50 9.51 -8.51
CA GLN A 57 -9.40 8.06 -8.36
C GLN A 57 -8.52 7.69 -7.16
N PRO A 58 -8.83 6.58 -6.47
CA PRO A 58 -7.95 6.09 -5.42
C PRO A 58 -6.66 5.52 -6.05
N LEU A 59 -5.56 6.23 -5.86
CA LEU A 59 -4.23 5.81 -6.33
C LEU A 59 -3.31 5.46 -5.16
N ALA A 60 -2.47 4.44 -5.38
CA ALA A 60 -1.48 3.94 -4.44
C ALA A 60 -0.08 4.01 -5.05
N LEU A 61 0.93 4.24 -4.21
CA LEU A 61 2.33 4.16 -4.60
C LEU A 61 2.76 2.69 -4.49
N ASP A 62 3.00 2.04 -5.63
CA ASP A 62 3.48 0.68 -5.67
C ASP A 62 4.96 0.61 -5.29
N HIS A 63 5.32 -0.45 -4.55
CA HIS A 63 6.68 -0.71 -4.09
C HIS A 63 7.18 -2.07 -4.61
N THR A 64 8.49 -2.18 -4.74
CA THR A 64 9.15 -3.47 -4.98
C THR A 64 8.89 -4.43 -3.82
N GLU A 65 8.94 -5.74 -4.07
CA GLU A 65 8.60 -6.75 -3.06
C GLU A 65 9.46 -6.65 -1.80
N ASP A 66 10.75 -6.34 -1.97
CA ASP A 66 11.73 -6.08 -0.92
C ASP A 66 11.57 -4.70 -0.26
N ARG A 67 10.64 -3.88 -0.74
CA ARG A 67 10.35 -2.51 -0.28
C ARG A 67 11.55 -1.55 -0.38
N SER A 68 12.54 -1.88 -1.20
CA SER A 68 13.72 -1.04 -1.42
C SER A 68 13.47 0.12 -2.39
N GLY A 69 12.40 0.06 -3.18
CA GLY A 69 12.07 1.10 -4.15
C GLY A 69 10.59 1.16 -4.53
N TYR A 70 10.28 2.13 -5.39
CA TYR A 70 8.93 2.38 -5.91
C TYR A 70 8.86 2.08 -7.40
N ARG A 71 7.78 1.41 -7.83
CA ARG A 71 7.51 1.16 -9.26
C ARG A 71 6.68 2.27 -9.91
N GLY A 72 6.10 3.14 -9.09
CA GLY A 72 5.29 4.28 -9.51
C GLY A 72 3.89 4.24 -8.91
N MET A 73 3.06 5.17 -9.37
CA MET A 73 1.66 5.23 -8.96
C MET A 73 0.83 4.22 -9.76
N ALA A 74 -0.17 3.66 -9.10
CA ALA A 74 -1.10 2.70 -9.65
C ALA A 74 -2.51 2.91 -9.09
N HIS A 75 -3.52 2.37 -9.75
CA HIS A 75 -4.84 2.24 -9.12
C HIS A 75 -4.75 1.42 -7.83
N LEU A 76 -5.45 1.87 -6.80
CA LEU A 76 -5.48 1.19 -5.50
C LEU A 76 -5.98 -0.25 -5.63
N SER A 77 -7.01 -0.48 -6.47
CA SER A 77 -7.57 -1.80 -6.72
C SER A 77 -6.56 -2.75 -7.37
N CYS A 78 -5.80 -2.28 -8.36
CA CYS A 78 -4.78 -3.06 -9.03
C CYS A 78 -3.63 -3.42 -8.08
N ASN A 79 -3.13 -2.44 -7.33
CA ASN A 79 -2.08 -2.65 -6.33
C ASN A 79 -2.56 -3.63 -5.23
N ALA A 80 -3.78 -3.45 -4.71
CA ALA A 80 -4.34 -4.37 -3.72
C ALA A 80 -4.53 -5.80 -4.27
N ALA A 81 -4.96 -5.94 -5.52
CA ALA A 81 -5.08 -7.24 -6.16
C ALA A 81 -3.73 -7.94 -6.33
N ASP A 82 -2.68 -7.20 -6.71
CA ASP A 82 -1.32 -7.73 -6.77
C ASP A 82 -0.83 -8.19 -5.39
N GLY A 83 -0.98 -7.34 -4.36
CA GLY A 83 -0.64 -7.69 -2.99
C GLY A 83 -1.39 -8.92 -2.45
N GLY A 84 -2.66 -9.11 -2.84
CA GLY A 84 -3.46 -10.27 -2.46
C GLY A 84 -3.10 -11.56 -3.22
N ARG A 85 -2.51 -11.45 -4.42
CA ARG A 85 -2.02 -12.60 -5.21
C ARG A 85 -0.66 -13.09 -4.75
N ARG A 86 0.12 -12.25 -4.06
CA ARG A 86 1.42 -12.64 -3.50
C ARG A 86 1.18 -13.61 -2.34
N THR A 87 1.43 -14.89 -2.56
CA THR A 87 1.44 -15.89 -1.49
C THR A 87 2.47 -15.47 -0.44
N PRO A 88 2.10 -15.34 0.85
CA PRO A 88 3.10 -15.16 1.89
C PRO A 88 4.03 -16.38 1.85
N ARG A 89 5.30 -16.18 1.50
CA ARG A 89 6.33 -17.23 1.57
C ARG A 89 6.60 -17.62 3.02
#